data_AF-S6GUN5-F1
#
_entry.id   AF-S6GUN5-F1
#
_cell.length_a   1.000
_cell.length_b   1.000
_cell.length_c   1.000
_cell.angle_alpha   90.00
_cell.angle_beta   90.00
_cell.angle_gamma   90.00
#
_symmetry.space_group_name_H-M   'P 1'
#
loop_
_entity.id
_entity.type
_entity.pdbx_description
1 polymer ?
#
loop_
_entity_poly.entity_id
_entity_poly.type
_entity_poly.pdbx_seq_one_letter_code
_entity_poly.pdbx_strand_id
1 'polypeptide(L)'
;MNYSEITHGLIVDTPWIDYLLAGKKQWEMRTTICKRRGPIALIKKGSKQVVGVAIVTGSVGPLSLEQLHSDISKHCVPSHIFEKSNYNWLHAWQLSAIQKLAVPVNYVHKNGAVIWVELNSEARNSLSKIHSSEAEIAVLTSDEKLVEQVNNPKPVSFSNNPNPNLDYDPNTNTFPVARDGSIFSPTTCSRNGNYTVGEKGDEKKFPDFSVALEYLRKMPTAKWRRPNSNGNWGIVSATEWTD
;
A
#
# COMPACT_ATOMS: atom_id res chain seq x y z
N MET A 1 -11.42 9.43 -15.17
CA MET A 1 -12.10 9.95 -13.96
C MET A 1 -11.93 11.46 -13.96
N ASN A 2 -13.00 12.26 -13.90
CA ASN A 2 -12.92 13.72 -13.96
C ASN A 2 -12.75 14.32 -12.56
N TYR A 3 -11.62 14.95 -12.27
CA TYR A 3 -11.35 15.46 -10.90
C TYR A 3 -12.15 16.74 -10.59
N SER A 4 -12.67 17.44 -11.59
CA SER A 4 -13.42 18.69 -11.38
C SER A 4 -14.77 18.47 -10.67
N GLU A 5 -15.27 17.23 -10.65
CA GLU A 5 -16.48 16.83 -9.93
C GLU A 5 -16.22 16.50 -8.44
N ILE A 6 -14.96 16.42 -8.02
CA ILE A 6 -14.61 16.08 -6.63
C ILE A 6 -14.91 17.27 -5.71
N THR A 7 -15.96 17.12 -4.90
CA THR A 7 -16.35 18.12 -3.89
C THR A 7 -16.02 17.70 -2.48
N HIS A 8 -15.87 16.39 -2.23
CA HIS A 8 -15.69 15.84 -0.89
C HIS A 8 -14.51 14.86 -0.83
N GLY A 9 -13.83 14.85 0.31
CA GLY A 9 -12.80 13.89 0.66
C GLY A 9 -13.25 12.94 1.79
N LEU A 10 -12.85 11.68 1.67
CA LEU A 10 -13.02 10.65 2.68
C LEU A 10 -11.76 10.57 3.55
N ILE A 11 -11.91 10.75 4.85
CA ILE A 11 -10.82 10.54 5.81
C ILE A 11 -10.67 9.05 6.10
N VAL A 12 -9.48 8.50 5.84
CA VAL A 12 -9.14 7.10 6.09
C VAL A 12 -7.86 7.03 6.94
N ASP A 13 -7.85 6.14 7.93
CA ASP A 13 -6.70 5.96 8.84
C ASP A 13 -5.63 5.05 8.22
N THR A 14 -4.40 5.16 8.72
CA THR A 14 -3.37 4.15 8.47
C THR A 14 -3.70 2.89 9.28
N PRO A 15 -3.53 1.67 8.73
CA PRO A 15 -2.88 1.36 7.45
C PRO A 15 -3.81 1.35 6.23
N TRP A 16 -5.12 1.48 6.42
CA TRP A 16 -6.12 1.23 5.37
C TRP A 16 -6.01 2.17 4.18
N ILE A 17 -5.71 3.45 4.41
CA ILE A 17 -5.47 4.41 3.33
C ILE A 17 -4.27 4.02 2.48
N ASP A 18 -3.20 3.53 3.12
CA ASP A 18 -1.97 3.17 2.43
C ASP A 18 -2.22 1.92 1.55
N TYR A 19 -3.09 1.00 1.99
CA TYR A 19 -3.51 -0.15 1.18
C TYR A 19 -4.38 0.25 -0.01
N LEU A 20 -5.27 1.24 0.14
CA LEU A 20 -6.07 1.77 -0.97
C LEU A 20 -5.14 2.38 -2.04
N LEU A 21 -4.23 3.25 -1.62
CA LEU A 21 -3.30 3.96 -2.52
C LEU A 21 -2.27 3.04 -3.17
N ALA A 22 -1.96 1.90 -2.54
CA ALA A 22 -1.10 0.86 -3.09
C ALA A 22 -1.87 -0.13 -3.99
N GLY A 23 -3.19 0.03 -4.17
CA GLY A 23 -4.02 -0.88 -4.93
C GLY A 23 -4.22 -2.26 -4.28
N LYS A 24 -3.82 -2.42 -3.01
CA LYS A 24 -3.93 -3.69 -2.26
C LYS A 24 -5.36 -4.00 -1.82
N LYS A 25 -6.18 -2.97 -1.62
CA LYS A 25 -7.58 -3.10 -1.21
C LYS A 25 -8.48 -2.16 -2.00
N GLN A 26 -9.75 -2.49 -2.06
CA GLN A 26 -10.78 -1.71 -2.76
C GLN A 26 -12.02 -1.46 -1.89
N TRP A 27 -12.14 -2.11 -0.73
CA TRP A 27 -13.26 -1.94 0.19
C TRP A 27 -12.85 -1.18 1.45
N GLU A 28 -13.41 0.01 1.64
CA GLU A 28 -13.28 0.75 2.89
C GLU A 28 -14.34 0.28 3.89
N MET A 29 -13.91 -0.26 5.04
CA MET A 29 -14.82 -0.84 6.03
C MET A 29 -15.32 0.22 7.01
N ARG A 30 -16.64 0.24 7.25
CA ARG A 30 -17.31 1.21 8.13
C ARG A 30 -18.44 0.56 8.91
N THR A 31 -18.89 1.25 9.95
CA THR A 31 -20.05 0.86 10.77
C THR A 31 -21.40 1.14 10.10
N THR A 32 -21.43 1.91 9.01
CA THR A 32 -22.65 2.37 8.35
C THR A 32 -22.53 2.32 6.83
N ILE A 33 -23.65 2.29 6.13
CA ILE A 33 -23.70 2.34 4.66
C ILE A 33 -23.20 3.69 4.08
N CYS A 34 -22.63 3.64 2.88
CA CYS A 34 -22.34 4.85 2.10
C CYS A 34 -23.49 5.17 1.13
N LYS A 35 -24.09 6.35 1.26
CA LYS A 35 -25.09 6.86 0.31
C LYS A 35 -24.48 7.65 -0.85
N ARG A 36 -23.22 8.08 -0.73
CA ARG A 36 -22.52 8.86 -1.77
C ARG A 36 -22.08 7.94 -2.91
N ARG A 37 -22.06 8.48 -4.13
CA ARG A 37 -21.57 7.83 -5.35
C ARG A 37 -20.74 8.83 -6.15
N GLY A 38 -19.89 8.30 -7.02
CA GLY A 38 -19.05 9.11 -7.89
C GLY A 38 -17.69 9.46 -7.29
N PRO A 39 -16.99 10.45 -7.87
CA PRO A 39 -15.60 10.72 -7.57
C PRO A 39 -15.43 11.41 -6.20
N ILE A 40 -14.44 10.95 -5.44
CA ILE A 40 -14.08 11.46 -4.12
C ILE A 40 -12.58 11.66 -4.00
N ALA A 41 -12.17 12.56 -3.12
CA ALA A 41 -10.80 12.65 -2.64
C ALA A 41 -10.56 11.62 -1.52
N LEU A 42 -9.32 11.18 -1.38
CA LEU A 42 -8.84 10.35 -0.29
C LEU A 42 -7.90 11.15 0.59
N ILE A 43 -8.19 11.19 1.89
CA ILE A 43 -7.44 11.97 2.88
C ILE A 43 -6.86 11.01 3.92
N LYS A 44 -5.55 11.06 4.12
CA LYS A 44 -4.91 10.37 5.24
C LYS A 44 -5.26 11.10 6.54
N LYS A 45 -5.80 10.39 7.52
CA LYS A 45 -6.18 10.97 8.82
C LYS A 45 -5.03 11.76 9.44
N GLY A 46 -5.33 12.96 9.93
CA GLY A 46 -4.36 13.87 10.52
C GLY A 46 -3.46 14.64 9.54
N SER A 47 -3.38 14.23 8.26
CA SER A 47 -2.50 14.89 7.27
C SER A 47 -2.98 16.28 6.84
N LYS A 48 -4.30 16.52 6.88
CA LYS A 48 -4.95 17.70 6.25
C LYS A 48 -4.61 17.85 4.76
N GLN A 49 -4.33 16.72 4.11
CA GLN A 49 -3.97 16.65 2.70
C GLN A 49 -4.80 15.59 1.99
N VAL A 50 -5.22 15.90 0.77
CA VAL A 50 -5.68 14.92 -0.20
C VAL A 50 -4.45 14.22 -0.77
N VAL A 51 -4.40 12.90 -0.62
CA VAL A 51 -3.27 12.04 -1.00
C VAL A 51 -3.60 11.12 -2.18
N GLY A 52 -4.87 11.08 -2.57
CA GLY A 52 -5.36 10.28 -3.68
C GLY A 52 -6.79 10.65 -4.05
N VAL A 53 -7.31 9.99 -5.06
CA VAL A 53 -8.71 10.05 -5.48
C VAL A 53 -9.24 8.64 -5.71
N ALA A 54 -10.55 8.48 -5.67
CA ALA A 54 -11.23 7.23 -5.98
C ALA A 54 -12.68 7.47 -6.41
N ILE A 55 -13.33 6.48 -7.00
CA ILE A 55 -14.76 6.50 -7.31
C ILE A 55 -15.49 5.60 -6.31
N VAL A 56 -16.49 6.13 -5.62
CA VAL A 56 -17.44 5.31 -4.85
C VAL A 56 -18.44 4.70 -5.80
N THR A 57 -18.35 3.38 -6.00
CA THR A 57 -19.22 2.62 -6.91
C THR A 57 -20.42 2.03 -6.18
N GLY A 58 -20.26 1.69 -4.92
CA GLY A 58 -21.27 0.95 -4.17
C GLY A 58 -21.04 0.94 -2.68
N SER A 59 -22.00 0.36 -1.97
CA SER A 59 -21.91 0.06 -0.54
C SER A 59 -22.65 -1.25 -0.31
N VAL A 60 -21.99 -2.22 0.31
CA VAL A 60 -22.58 -3.51 0.67
C VAL A 60 -22.50 -3.73 2.17
N GLY A 61 -23.42 -4.54 2.71
CA GLY A 61 -23.47 -4.92 4.12
C GLY A 61 -24.80 -4.59 4.81
N PRO A 62 -24.97 -4.97 6.09
CA PRO A 62 -23.93 -5.52 6.95
C PRO A 62 -23.47 -6.91 6.48
N LEU A 63 -22.15 -7.12 6.41
CA LEU A 63 -21.55 -8.38 6.00
C LEU A 63 -21.60 -9.38 7.15
N SER A 64 -21.88 -10.64 6.84
CA SER A 64 -21.71 -11.75 7.78
C SER A 64 -20.22 -12.05 8.02
N LEU A 65 -19.93 -12.82 9.07
CA LEU A 65 -18.56 -13.30 9.33
C LEU A 65 -18.01 -14.11 8.15
N GLU A 66 -18.83 -14.96 7.54
CA GLU A 66 -18.47 -15.72 6.33
C GLU A 66 -18.13 -14.80 5.14
N GLN A 67 -18.90 -13.72 4.96
CA GLN A 67 -18.60 -12.72 3.93
C GLN A 67 -17.31 -11.96 4.23
N LEU A 68 -17.01 -11.63 5.49
CA LEU A 68 -15.73 -11.03 5.90
C LEU A 68 -14.54 -11.96 5.64
N HIS A 69 -14.69 -13.27 5.82
CA HIS A 69 -13.64 -14.23 5.45
C HIS A 69 -13.45 -14.34 3.93
N SER A 70 -14.54 -14.50 3.18
CA SER A 70 -14.48 -14.69 1.73
C SER A 70 -13.98 -13.44 0.99
N ASP A 71 -14.28 -12.24 1.49
CA ASP A 71 -13.89 -10.97 0.88
C ASP A 71 -12.63 -10.35 1.50
N ILE A 72 -11.84 -11.12 2.27
CA ILE A 72 -10.64 -10.62 2.97
C ILE A 72 -9.62 -9.97 2.02
N SER A 73 -9.53 -10.44 0.78
CA SER A 73 -8.67 -9.85 -0.25
C SER A 73 -9.12 -8.46 -0.70
N LYS A 74 -10.42 -8.14 -0.56
CA LYS A 74 -11.00 -6.85 -0.98
C LYS A 74 -10.85 -5.78 0.10
N HIS A 75 -10.96 -6.16 1.38
CA HIS A 75 -10.89 -5.22 2.51
C HIS A 75 -9.60 -5.30 3.34
N CYS A 76 -8.86 -6.39 3.28
CA CYS A 76 -7.57 -6.62 3.92
C CYS A 76 -7.56 -6.45 5.45
N VAL A 77 -8.71 -6.58 6.11
CA VAL A 77 -8.78 -6.58 7.58
C VAL A 77 -8.46 -8.00 8.04
N PRO A 78 -7.41 -8.24 8.85
CA PRO A 78 -7.08 -9.57 9.34
C PRO A 78 -8.22 -10.20 10.16
N SER A 79 -8.38 -11.51 10.07
CA SER A 79 -9.50 -12.22 10.71
C SER A 79 -9.53 -12.07 12.22
N HIS A 80 -8.37 -12.13 12.89
CA HIS A 80 -8.25 -11.88 14.32
C HIS A 80 -8.74 -10.47 14.77
N ILE A 81 -8.91 -9.51 13.85
CA ILE A 81 -9.52 -8.21 14.15
C ILE A 81 -11.05 -8.30 14.07
N PHE A 82 -11.59 -8.91 13.02
CA PHE A 82 -13.03 -8.93 12.76
C PHE A 82 -13.79 -10.07 13.45
N GLU A 83 -13.08 -11.10 13.92
CA GLU A 83 -13.64 -12.18 14.76
C GLU A 83 -13.87 -11.75 16.21
N LYS A 84 -13.38 -10.55 16.60
CA LYS A 84 -13.63 -10.01 17.94
C LYS A 84 -15.11 -9.72 18.14
N SER A 85 -15.62 -10.04 19.33
CA SER A 85 -17.04 -9.84 19.69
C SER A 85 -17.52 -8.39 19.62
N ASN A 86 -16.60 -7.40 19.68
CA ASN A 86 -16.91 -5.98 19.58
C ASN A 86 -16.66 -5.38 18.19
N TYR A 87 -16.34 -6.20 17.18
CA TYR A 87 -16.14 -5.72 15.82
C TYR A 87 -17.46 -5.29 15.18
N ASN A 88 -17.47 -4.09 14.58
CA ASN A 88 -18.69 -3.50 14.03
C ASN A 88 -18.51 -2.84 12.66
N TRP A 89 -17.36 -3.00 12.00
CA TRP A 89 -17.15 -2.48 10.64
C TRP A 89 -17.70 -3.45 9.60
N LEU A 90 -19.02 -3.56 9.56
CA LEU A 90 -19.72 -4.56 8.75
C LEU A 90 -20.16 -4.03 7.38
N HIS A 91 -19.98 -2.75 7.08
CA HIS A 91 -20.34 -2.18 5.79
C HIS A 91 -19.10 -1.90 4.96
N ALA A 92 -19.03 -2.45 3.76
CA ALA A 92 -17.94 -2.23 2.82
C ALA A 92 -18.33 -1.17 1.78
N TRP A 93 -17.60 -0.07 1.77
CA TRP A 93 -17.72 0.99 0.77
C TRP A 93 -16.80 0.63 -0.39
N GLN A 94 -17.40 0.40 -1.55
CA GLN A 94 -16.70 -0.12 -2.73
C GLN A 94 -16.07 1.05 -3.49
N LEU A 95 -14.74 1.04 -3.57
CA LEU A 95 -13.93 2.06 -4.23
C LEU A 95 -13.29 1.46 -5.49
N SER A 96 -13.32 2.21 -6.59
CA SER A 96 -12.64 1.88 -7.83
C SER A 96 -11.85 3.07 -8.36
N ALA A 97 -11.06 2.85 -9.42
CA ALA A 97 -10.21 3.88 -10.03
C ALA A 97 -9.38 4.66 -8.99
N ILE A 98 -8.85 3.93 -7.99
CA ILE A 98 -8.07 4.54 -6.91
C ILE A 98 -6.73 4.97 -7.50
N GLN A 99 -6.40 6.25 -7.34
CA GLN A 99 -5.16 6.83 -7.82
C GLN A 99 -4.50 7.64 -6.71
N LYS A 100 -3.21 7.37 -6.49
CA LYS A 100 -2.38 8.17 -5.59
C LYS A 100 -1.93 9.43 -6.30
N LEU A 101 -2.03 10.57 -5.64
CA LEU A 101 -1.48 11.82 -6.18
C LEU A 101 0.04 11.81 -6.04
N ALA A 102 0.75 12.23 -7.09
CA ALA A 102 2.20 12.42 -7.03
C ALA A 102 2.59 13.48 -5.99
N VAL A 103 1.80 14.56 -5.92
CA VAL A 103 1.95 15.63 -4.94
C VAL A 103 0.65 15.77 -4.15
N PRO A 104 0.67 15.66 -2.81
CA PRO A 104 -0.50 15.86 -1.97
C PRO A 104 -1.07 17.30 -2.08
N VAL A 105 -2.39 17.43 -2.01
CA VAL A 105 -3.09 18.73 -2.09
C VAL A 105 -3.60 19.12 -0.70
N ASN A 106 -3.15 20.27 -0.19
CA ASN A 106 -3.67 20.82 1.08
C ASN A 106 -5.13 21.24 0.93
N TYR A 107 -5.91 21.06 2.00
CA TYR A 107 -7.28 21.58 2.08
C TYR A 107 -7.53 22.25 3.43
N VAL A 108 -8.56 23.09 3.50
CA VAL A 108 -8.97 23.73 4.76
C VAL A 108 -9.92 22.81 5.52
N HIS A 109 -9.47 22.33 6.68
CA HIS A 109 -10.28 21.46 7.53
C HIS A 109 -11.26 22.26 8.38
N LYS A 110 -12.56 22.12 8.11
CA LYS A 110 -13.62 22.66 8.98
C LYS A 110 -13.73 21.82 10.27
N ASN A 111 -13.89 22.48 11.41
CA ASN A 111 -14.07 21.80 12.70
C ASN A 111 -15.30 20.88 12.67
N GLY A 112 -15.19 19.67 13.25
CA GLY A 112 -16.28 18.69 13.34
C GLY A 112 -16.40 17.70 12.18
N ALA A 113 -15.56 17.80 11.13
CA ALA A 113 -15.56 16.88 10.01
C ALA A 113 -14.77 15.58 10.34
N VAL A 114 -15.48 14.49 10.67
CA VAL A 114 -14.85 13.23 11.15
C VAL A 114 -14.71 12.15 10.06
N ILE A 115 -15.65 12.08 9.11
CA ILE A 115 -15.64 11.04 8.04
C ILE A 115 -15.48 11.71 6.67
N TRP A 116 -16.39 12.64 6.36
CA TRP A 116 -16.41 13.38 5.11
C TRP A 116 -15.99 14.82 5.34
N VAL A 117 -15.17 15.32 4.43
CA VAL A 117 -14.69 16.70 4.39
C VAL A 117 -15.16 17.31 3.09
N GLU A 118 -15.79 18.47 3.16
CA GLU A 118 -16.03 19.30 1.98
C GLU A 118 -14.73 20.05 1.62
N LEU A 119 -14.30 19.98 0.36
CA LEU A 119 -13.06 20.61 -0.10
C LEU A 119 -13.31 22.09 -0.46
N ASN A 120 -12.42 22.97 0.01
CA ASN A 120 -12.42 24.38 -0.37
C ASN A 120 -12.01 24.59 -1.82
N SER A 121 -12.32 25.78 -2.35
CA SER A 121 -12.09 26.16 -3.75
C SER A 121 -10.64 25.96 -4.19
N GLU A 122 -9.67 26.28 -3.32
CA GLU A 122 -8.24 26.14 -3.59
C GLU A 122 -7.84 24.68 -3.81
N ALA A 123 -8.36 23.77 -2.96
CA ALA A 123 -8.10 22.34 -3.09
C ALA A 123 -8.75 21.77 -4.37
N ARG A 124 -9.99 22.16 -4.67
CA ARG A 124 -10.69 21.75 -5.90
C ARG A 124 -9.97 22.24 -7.16
N ASN A 125 -9.54 23.50 -7.17
CA ASN A 125 -8.78 24.06 -8.28
C ASN A 125 -7.45 23.33 -8.49
N SER A 126 -6.78 22.94 -7.41
CA SER A 126 -5.53 22.17 -7.48
C SER A 126 -5.75 20.77 -8.06
N LEU A 127 -6.82 20.09 -7.65
CA LEU A 127 -7.20 18.79 -8.21
C LEU A 127 -7.54 18.87 -9.70
N SER A 128 -8.29 19.91 -10.12
CA SER A 128 -8.60 20.13 -11.54
C SER A 128 -7.33 20.33 -12.38
N LYS A 129 -6.35 21.10 -11.87
CA LYS A 129 -5.06 21.31 -12.56
C LYS A 129 -4.27 20.02 -12.73
N ILE A 130 -4.21 19.19 -11.68
CA ILE A 130 -3.56 17.89 -11.74
C ILE A 130 -4.19 17.03 -12.85
N HIS A 131 -5.53 16.99 -12.90
CA HIS A 131 -6.22 16.22 -13.93
C HIS A 131 -5.93 16.67 -15.36
N SER A 132 -5.89 17.99 -15.60
CA SER A 132 -5.51 18.53 -16.91
C SER A 132 -4.08 18.13 -17.29
N SER A 133 -3.13 18.23 -16.35
CA SER A 133 -1.74 17.85 -16.62
C SER A 133 -1.56 16.35 -16.86
N GLU A 134 -2.30 15.50 -16.15
CA GLU A 134 -2.26 14.05 -16.37
C GLU A 134 -2.90 13.66 -17.71
N ALA A 135 -3.95 14.37 -18.13
CA ALA A 135 -4.56 14.16 -19.44
C ALA A 135 -3.61 14.55 -20.59
N GLU A 136 -2.88 15.67 -20.46
CA GLU A 136 -1.87 16.09 -21.43
C GLU A 136 -0.73 15.07 -21.55
N ILE A 137 -0.20 14.57 -20.43
CA ILE A 137 0.85 13.54 -20.41
C ILE A 137 0.34 12.22 -21.02
N ALA A 138 -0.89 11.82 -20.72
CA ALA A 138 -1.48 10.60 -21.28
C ALA A 138 -1.60 10.66 -22.82
N VAL A 139 -1.91 11.83 -23.39
CA VAL A 139 -1.98 12.04 -24.85
C VAL A 139 -0.59 11.97 -25.49
N LEU A 140 0.41 12.64 -24.90
CA LEU A 140 1.78 12.63 -25.43
C LEU A 140 2.42 11.22 -25.39
N THR A 141 2.12 10.44 -24.34
CA THR A 141 2.64 9.07 -24.18
C THR A 141 1.92 8.03 -25.03
N SER A 142 0.71 8.31 -25.52
CA SER A 142 0.01 7.43 -26.47
C SER A 142 0.61 7.44 -27.87
N ASP A 143 1.22 8.56 -28.29
CA ASP A 143 1.87 8.68 -29.60
C ASP A 143 3.22 7.95 -29.65
N GLU A 144 4.01 7.98 -28.55
CA GLU A 144 5.29 7.27 -28.48
C GLU A 144 5.14 5.74 -28.46
N LYS A 145 4.05 5.21 -27.87
CA LYS A 145 3.80 3.75 -27.80
C LYS A 145 3.51 3.08 -29.14
N LEU A 146 3.14 3.84 -30.18
CA LEU A 146 2.98 3.31 -31.55
C LEU A 146 4.31 3.20 -32.29
N VAL A 147 5.35 3.95 -31.90
CA VAL A 147 6.64 4.00 -32.60
C VAL A 147 7.58 2.86 -32.16
N GLU A 148 7.52 2.42 -30.90
CA GLU A 148 8.38 1.34 -30.39
C GLU A 148 8.04 -0.07 -30.89
N GLN A 149 6.89 -0.29 -31.54
CA GLN A 149 6.52 -1.61 -32.06
C GLN A 149 7.13 -1.97 -33.43
N VAL A 150 7.76 -1.02 -34.13
CA VAL A 150 8.23 -1.23 -35.52
C VAL A 150 9.74 -1.53 -35.63
N ASN A 151 10.56 -1.17 -34.62
CA ASN A 151 12.02 -1.16 -34.78
C ASN A 151 12.80 -2.04 -33.78
N ASN A 152 12.48 -3.33 -33.65
CA ASN A 152 13.49 -4.25 -33.09
C ASN A 152 13.47 -5.65 -33.73
N PRO A 153 14.57 -6.08 -34.37
CA PRO A 153 14.75 -7.46 -34.82
C PRO A 153 15.10 -8.37 -33.63
N LYS A 154 14.58 -9.61 -33.65
CA LYS A 154 14.91 -10.69 -32.70
C LYS A 154 16.43 -10.91 -32.60
N PRO A 155 16.95 -11.19 -31.39
CA PRO A 155 18.17 -11.99 -31.27
C PRO A 155 17.91 -13.32 -30.53
N VAL A 156 18.58 -14.34 -31.07
CA VAL A 156 18.75 -15.69 -30.54
C VAL A 156 19.98 -15.71 -29.61
N SER A 157 19.92 -16.60 -28.62
CA SER A 157 20.83 -16.98 -27.53
C SER A 157 22.36 -16.87 -27.71
N PHE A 158 23.06 -16.60 -26.60
CA PHE A 158 24.20 -17.41 -26.12
C PHE A 158 24.31 -17.39 -24.59
N SER A 159 24.63 -18.56 -24.03
CA SER A 159 24.86 -18.89 -22.63
C SER A 159 26.23 -18.40 -22.12
N ASN A 160 26.34 -18.18 -20.80
CA ASN A 160 27.37 -18.80 -19.95
C ASN A 160 27.06 -18.58 -18.46
N ASN A 161 26.92 -19.69 -17.73
CA ASN A 161 26.89 -19.79 -16.26
C ASN A 161 28.33 -20.00 -15.74
N PRO A 162 28.61 -19.67 -14.46
CA PRO A 162 28.66 -20.75 -13.46
C PRO A 162 27.96 -20.43 -12.12
N ASN A 163 27.48 -21.52 -11.50
CA ASN A 163 26.68 -21.69 -10.27
C ASN A 163 27.03 -20.85 -9.03
N PRO A 164 26.03 -20.69 -8.14
CA PRO A 164 26.16 -21.29 -6.81
C PRO A 164 24.96 -22.17 -6.45
N ASN A 165 25.23 -23.46 -6.20
CA ASN A 165 24.36 -24.31 -5.39
C ASN A 165 24.40 -23.82 -3.94
N LEU A 166 23.25 -23.37 -3.45
CA LEU A 166 22.81 -23.56 -2.07
C LEU A 166 21.32 -23.89 -2.19
N ASP A 167 20.97 -25.09 -1.72
CA ASP A 167 19.69 -25.76 -1.92
C ASP A 167 18.48 -24.86 -1.56
N TYR A 168 17.70 -24.48 -2.56
CA TYR A 168 16.45 -23.72 -2.39
C TYR A 168 15.28 -24.71 -2.27
N ASP A 169 14.81 -24.92 -1.05
CA ASP A 169 13.54 -25.58 -0.76
C ASP A 169 12.46 -24.50 -0.50
N PRO A 170 11.43 -24.37 -1.36
CA PRO A 170 10.34 -23.42 -1.18
C PRO A 170 9.42 -23.73 0.02
N ASN A 171 9.66 -24.81 0.79
CA ASN A 171 8.88 -25.17 1.98
C ASN A 171 9.51 -24.81 3.33
N THR A 172 10.72 -24.25 3.39
CA THR A 172 11.30 -23.86 4.69
C THR A 172 10.76 -22.49 5.10
N ASN A 173 9.79 -22.48 6.00
CA ASN A 173 9.16 -21.28 6.56
C ASN A 173 10.05 -20.59 7.61
N THR A 174 11.36 -20.59 7.39
CA THR A 174 12.35 -20.14 8.37
C THR A 174 12.60 -18.64 8.30
N PHE A 175 12.78 -18.04 9.48
CA PHE A 175 13.03 -16.62 9.70
C PHE A 175 14.38 -16.38 10.37
N PRO A 176 15.12 -15.32 9.99
CA PRO A 176 16.39 -15.02 10.61
C PRO A 176 16.17 -14.42 12.01
N VAL A 177 16.98 -14.90 12.95
CA VAL A 177 17.00 -14.47 14.36
C VAL A 177 18.33 -13.80 14.67
N ALA A 178 18.26 -12.64 15.30
CA ALA A 178 19.45 -11.91 15.76
C ALA A 178 19.84 -12.34 17.18
N ARG A 179 21.09 -12.06 17.57
CA ARG A 179 21.64 -12.38 18.90
C ARG A 179 20.81 -11.89 20.09
N ASP A 180 20.06 -10.80 19.90
CA ASP A 180 19.19 -10.20 20.91
C ASP A 180 17.79 -10.84 20.97
N GLY A 181 17.56 -11.93 20.24
CA GLY A 181 16.29 -12.67 20.15
C GLY A 181 15.29 -12.08 19.17
N SER A 182 15.60 -10.97 18.48
CA SER A 182 14.68 -10.38 17.49
C SER A 182 14.59 -11.24 16.25
N ILE A 183 13.37 -11.45 15.77
CA ILE A 183 13.08 -12.20 14.54
C ILE A 183 12.69 -11.22 13.45
N PHE A 184 13.18 -11.41 12.23
CA PHE A 184 12.67 -10.66 11.09
C PHE A 184 11.24 -11.13 10.75
N SER A 185 10.24 -10.41 11.27
CA SER A 185 8.83 -10.75 11.10
C SER A 185 8.01 -9.60 10.52
N PRO A 186 6.84 -9.88 9.91
CA PRO A 186 5.99 -8.85 9.32
C PRO A 186 5.52 -7.79 10.32
N THR A 187 5.36 -8.20 11.58
CA THR A 187 4.78 -7.39 12.65
C THR A 187 5.79 -6.51 13.36
N THR A 188 7.06 -6.92 13.42
CA THR A 188 8.09 -6.24 14.23
C THR A 188 9.10 -5.46 13.42
N CYS A 189 9.34 -5.85 12.16
CA CYS A 189 10.42 -5.31 11.34
C CYS A 189 9.94 -4.38 10.23
N SER A 190 8.65 -4.02 10.24
CA SER A 190 8.07 -3.03 9.32
C SER A 190 8.08 -1.65 9.96
N ARG A 191 8.84 -0.71 9.36
CA ARG A 191 8.79 0.72 9.72
C ARG A 191 8.16 1.49 8.58
N ASN A 192 7.06 2.19 8.87
CA ASN A 192 6.33 2.97 7.86
C ASN A 192 5.96 2.10 6.63
N GLY A 193 5.58 0.84 6.87
CA GLY A 193 5.20 -0.10 5.81
C GLY A 193 6.35 -0.63 4.97
N ASN A 194 7.60 -0.41 5.37
CA ASN A 194 8.78 -0.93 4.68
C ASN A 194 9.64 -1.78 5.61
N TYR A 195 10.10 -2.88 5.07
CA TYR A 195 11.18 -3.69 5.62
C TYR A 195 12.50 -3.13 5.10
N THR A 196 13.32 -2.62 6.00
CA THR A 196 14.65 -2.09 5.64
C THR A 196 15.68 -3.18 5.92
N VAL A 197 16.33 -3.67 4.87
CA VAL A 197 17.24 -4.83 4.90
C VAL A 197 18.51 -4.51 4.11
N GLY A 198 19.62 -5.17 4.40
CA GLY A 198 20.91 -4.90 3.75
C GLY A 198 21.97 -4.33 4.70
N GLU A 199 23.14 -4.04 4.13
CA GLU A 199 24.29 -3.48 4.87
C GLU A 199 24.04 -2.03 5.29
N LYS A 200 24.68 -1.61 6.39
CA LYS A 200 24.59 -0.23 6.87
C LYS A 200 25.16 0.72 5.82
N GLY A 201 24.34 1.62 5.29
CA GLY A 201 24.71 2.56 4.22
C GLY A 201 24.32 2.11 2.82
N ASP A 202 23.95 0.83 2.63
CA ASP A 202 23.39 0.30 1.38
C ASP A 202 22.04 -0.42 1.65
N GLU A 203 21.27 0.11 2.60
CA GLU A 203 19.99 -0.49 2.95
C GLU A 203 18.98 -0.41 1.79
N LYS A 204 18.35 -1.55 1.48
CA LYS A 204 17.20 -1.65 0.59
C LYS A 204 15.91 -1.62 1.39
N LYS A 205 14.86 -1.07 0.78
CA LYS A 205 13.52 -0.98 1.40
C LYS A 205 12.54 -1.75 0.54
N PHE A 206 11.88 -2.71 1.17
CA PHE A 206 10.86 -3.52 0.51
C PHE A 206 9.52 -3.28 1.20
N PRO A 207 8.46 -2.98 0.44
CA PRO A 207 7.11 -2.81 0.98
C PRO A 207 6.39 -4.17 1.18
N ASP A 208 7.00 -5.25 0.69
CA ASP A 208 6.53 -6.62 0.79
C ASP A 208 7.49 -7.43 1.65
N PHE A 209 6.93 -8.17 2.61
CA PHE A 209 7.72 -8.95 3.57
C PHE A 209 8.41 -10.13 2.90
N SER A 210 7.71 -10.85 2.03
CA SER A 210 8.23 -12.04 1.36
C SER A 210 9.40 -11.69 0.46
N VAL A 211 9.31 -10.56 -0.26
CA VAL A 211 10.42 -10.05 -1.08
C VAL A 211 11.60 -9.61 -0.21
N ALA A 212 11.34 -8.96 0.93
CA ALA A 212 12.38 -8.57 1.87
C ALA A 212 13.10 -9.79 2.48
N LEU A 213 12.34 -10.82 2.83
CA LEU A 213 12.83 -12.09 3.36
C LEU A 213 13.65 -12.85 2.29
N GLU A 214 13.20 -12.86 1.05
CA GLU A 214 13.94 -13.45 -0.07
C GLU A 214 15.26 -12.72 -0.31
N TYR A 215 15.26 -11.38 -0.23
CA TYR A 215 16.49 -10.59 -0.31
C TYR A 215 17.46 -10.93 0.82
N LEU A 216 16.98 -11.07 2.06
CA LEU A 216 17.80 -11.46 3.20
C LEU A 216 18.43 -12.86 3.04
N ARG A 217 17.72 -13.82 2.46
CA ARG A 217 18.24 -15.18 2.18
C ARG A 217 19.38 -15.18 1.17
N LYS A 218 19.41 -14.20 0.26
CA LYS A 218 20.47 -14.04 -0.74
C LYS A 218 21.73 -13.35 -0.19
N MET A 219 21.69 -12.81 1.03
CA MET A 219 22.85 -12.17 1.66
C MET A 219 23.75 -13.20 2.36
N PRO A 220 25.09 -13.02 2.35
CA PRO A 220 25.99 -13.86 3.16
C PRO A 220 25.69 -13.82 4.66
N THR A 221 25.17 -12.69 5.15
CA THR A 221 24.62 -12.55 6.50
C THR A 221 23.41 -11.65 6.43
N ALA A 222 22.23 -12.18 6.74
CA ALA A 222 20.98 -11.43 6.73
C ALA A 222 21.04 -10.27 7.74
N LYS A 223 20.75 -9.06 7.29
CA LYS A 223 20.77 -7.83 8.10
C LYS A 223 19.53 -6.99 7.87
N TRP A 224 18.87 -6.57 8.94
CA TRP A 224 17.63 -5.79 8.86
C TRP A 224 17.52 -4.76 9.98
N ARG A 225 16.66 -3.76 9.77
CA ARG A 225 16.28 -2.83 10.82
C ARG A 225 15.10 -3.34 11.64
N ARG A 226 15.22 -3.22 12.96
CA ARG A 226 14.16 -3.53 13.94
C ARG A 226 14.15 -2.49 15.06
N PRO A 227 13.02 -2.30 15.79
CA PRO A 227 12.98 -1.49 17.00
C PRO A 227 13.64 -2.24 18.18
N ASN A 228 14.49 -1.57 18.95
CA ASN A 228 15.00 -2.09 20.22
C ASN A 228 14.01 -1.88 21.37
N SER A 229 14.35 -2.33 22.59
CA SER A 229 13.51 -2.18 23.79
C SER A 229 13.14 -0.72 24.12
N ASN A 230 13.93 0.24 23.64
CA ASN A 230 13.72 1.67 23.82
C ASN A 230 12.99 2.31 22.61
N GLY A 231 12.50 1.50 21.65
CA GLY A 231 11.81 1.96 20.44
C GLY A 231 12.72 2.53 19.33
N ASN A 232 14.03 2.54 19.55
CA ASN A 232 15.00 3.02 18.55
C ASN A 232 15.27 1.96 17.49
N TRP A 233 15.34 2.38 16.23
CA TRP A 233 15.54 1.47 15.11
C TRP A 233 17.02 1.30 14.75
N GLY A 234 17.54 0.10 14.95
CA GLY A 234 18.92 -0.27 14.64
C GLY A 234 19.00 -1.44 13.65
N ILE A 235 20.15 -1.57 12.99
CA ILE A 235 20.46 -2.74 12.16
C ILE A 235 20.95 -3.86 13.08
N VAL A 236 20.44 -5.07 12.85
CA VAL A 236 20.91 -6.31 13.47
C VAL A 236 21.39 -7.28 12.40
N SER A 237 22.14 -8.32 12.81
CA SER A 237 22.60 -9.41 11.94
C SER A 237 22.02 -10.72 12.43
N ALA A 238 21.64 -11.59 11.50
CA ALA A 238 21.21 -12.94 11.82
C ALA A 238 22.37 -13.73 12.44
N THR A 239 22.09 -14.46 13.52
CA THR A 239 22.98 -15.46 14.10
C THR A 239 22.50 -16.87 13.83
N GLU A 240 21.19 -17.04 13.57
CA GLU A 240 20.56 -18.32 13.26
C GLU A 240 19.29 -18.11 12.43
N TRP A 241 18.72 -19.20 11.91
CA TRP A 241 17.43 -19.23 11.22
C TRP A 241 16.53 -20.26 11.94
N THR A 242 15.32 -19.87 12.29
CA THR A 242 14.34 -20.72 13.01
C THR A 242 13.10 -20.94 12.16
N ASP A 243 12.49 -22.12 12.28
CA ASP A 243 11.14 -22.42 11.77
C ASP A 243 10.04 -21.64 12.52
#